data_AF-A0ABD0VD56-F1
#
_entry.id   AF-A0ABD0VD56-F1
#
_cell.length_a   1.000
_cell.length_b   1.000
_cell.length_c   1.000
_cell.angle_alpha   90.00
_cell.angle_beta   90.00
_cell.angle_gamma   90.00
#
_symmetry.space_group_name_H-M   'P 1'
#
loop_
_entity.id
_entity.type
_entity.pdbx_description
1 polymer ?
#
loop_
_entity_poly.entity_id
_entity_poly.type
_entity_poly.pdbx_seq_one_letter_code
_entity_poly.pdbx_strand_id
1 'polypeptide(L)'
;MKSIPVLLIGCGGVGRQLFDHIVACRSLHSKQGIALRVVGVCDSRSLLAVNDIVNSELKDDLLKEICKIKSSGSSLSSLMDLGQCQIFKDSEARKKVIDIASLLGRSTGLVLADCSASSETVELLKQGIDLGCCIVLANKKPLTSKIEEFDKLTSDFRHIRFESTVGAGLPVIASITRVLSSGDPICRIIGSLSGTLGYVMSELEDGKVFSFVVKEAKRLGYTEPDPRDDLGGMDVARKALILARLLGQRINSEDIKMTSSTMVFHCLIEKLERKLQWLLLKEMSYDMCV
;
A
#
# COMPACT_ATOMS: atom_id res chain seq x y z
N MET A 1 6.23 7.66 -27.75
CA MET A 1 5.53 7.67 -26.45
C MET A 1 5.40 6.24 -25.97
N LYS A 2 5.89 5.89 -24.78
CA LYS A 2 5.81 4.55 -24.21
C LYS A 2 4.43 4.35 -23.59
N SER A 3 3.65 3.44 -24.13
CA SER A 3 2.36 3.07 -23.56
C SER A 3 2.55 1.99 -22.49
N ILE A 4 2.03 2.22 -21.30
CA ILE A 4 2.14 1.31 -20.16
C ILE A 4 0.72 0.92 -19.75
N PRO A 5 0.30 -0.34 -19.96
CA PRO A 5 -0.99 -0.79 -19.50
C PRO A 5 -1.00 -0.96 -17.99
N VAL A 6 -2.08 -0.54 -17.35
CA VAL A 6 -2.29 -0.57 -15.91
C VAL A 6 -3.61 -1.27 -15.62
N LEU A 7 -3.57 -2.29 -14.77
CA LEU A 7 -4.74 -2.94 -14.20
C LEU A 7 -4.77 -2.66 -12.70
N LEU A 8 -5.83 -2.00 -12.25
CA LEU A 8 -6.00 -1.63 -10.84
C LEU A 8 -6.71 -2.75 -10.08
N ILE A 9 -6.16 -3.17 -8.95
CA ILE A 9 -6.79 -4.12 -8.03
C ILE A 9 -7.22 -3.34 -6.78
N GLY A 10 -8.52 -3.18 -6.58
CA GLY A 10 -9.09 -2.40 -5.50
C GLY A 10 -9.39 -0.95 -5.91
N CYS A 11 -10.67 -0.61 -5.97
CA CYS A 11 -11.16 0.74 -6.27
C CYS A 11 -11.76 1.45 -5.04
N GLY A 12 -11.09 1.32 -3.88
CA GLY A 12 -11.41 2.04 -2.65
C GLY A 12 -10.90 3.49 -2.67
N GLY A 13 -10.69 4.09 -1.49
CA GLY A 13 -10.20 5.49 -1.38
C GLY A 13 -8.90 5.73 -2.16
N VAL A 14 -7.89 4.88 -1.96
CA VAL A 14 -6.59 4.98 -2.67
C VAL A 14 -6.74 4.76 -4.17
N GLY A 15 -7.48 3.72 -4.58
CA GLY A 15 -7.68 3.39 -5.99
C GLY A 15 -8.39 4.49 -6.78
N ARG A 16 -9.44 5.11 -6.20
CA ARG A 16 -10.11 6.26 -6.80
C ARG A 16 -9.17 7.44 -6.98
N GLN A 17 -8.38 7.74 -5.94
CA GLN A 17 -7.47 8.87 -6.01
C GLN A 17 -6.33 8.66 -7.00
N LEU A 18 -5.90 7.42 -7.20
CA LEU A 18 -4.99 7.06 -8.28
C LEU A 18 -5.61 7.33 -9.67
N PHE A 19 -6.89 7.02 -9.90
CA PHE A 19 -7.55 7.38 -11.16
C PHE A 19 -7.63 8.88 -11.37
N ASP A 20 -8.05 9.63 -10.36
CA ASP A 20 -8.14 11.08 -10.45
C ASP A 20 -6.77 11.69 -10.77
N HIS A 21 -5.69 11.17 -10.16
CA HIS A 21 -4.32 11.57 -10.49
C HIS A 21 -3.91 11.17 -11.91
N ILE A 22 -4.22 9.95 -12.36
CA ILE A 22 -3.88 9.50 -13.73
C ILE A 22 -4.52 10.43 -14.76
N VAL A 23 -5.81 10.75 -14.58
CA VAL A 23 -6.59 11.63 -15.47
C VAL A 23 -6.07 13.07 -15.40
N ALA A 24 -5.90 13.63 -14.19
CA ALA A 24 -5.42 15.00 -14.02
C ALA A 24 -3.99 15.20 -14.57
N CYS A 25 -3.14 14.17 -14.51
CA CYS A 25 -1.74 14.25 -14.89
C CYS A 25 -1.44 13.71 -16.31
N ARG A 26 -2.44 13.40 -17.16
CA ARG A 26 -2.21 12.91 -18.55
C ARG A 26 -1.25 13.82 -19.34
N SER A 27 -1.39 15.13 -19.22
CA SER A 27 -0.52 16.11 -19.89
C SER A 27 0.93 16.02 -19.41
N LEU A 28 1.15 15.79 -18.11
CA LEU A 28 2.47 15.60 -17.52
C LEU A 28 3.10 14.29 -17.98
N HIS A 29 2.34 13.18 -17.96
CA HIS A 29 2.79 11.89 -18.47
C HIS A 29 3.23 11.99 -19.93
N SER A 30 2.43 12.66 -20.77
CA SER A 30 2.73 12.88 -22.18
C SER A 30 4.04 13.66 -22.38
N LYS A 31 4.27 14.72 -21.58
CA LYS A 31 5.56 15.47 -21.58
C LYS A 31 6.75 14.61 -21.16
N GLN A 32 6.53 13.62 -20.30
CA GLN A 32 7.54 12.62 -19.92
C GLN A 32 7.67 11.48 -20.94
N GLY A 33 6.93 11.54 -22.05
CA GLY A 33 6.95 10.51 -23.10
C GLY A 33 6.22 9.22 -22.73
N ILE A 34 5.35 9.24 -21.72
CA ILE A 34 4.64 8.08 -21.18
C ILE A 34 3.11 8.24 -21.35
N ALA A 35 2.41 7.14 -21.61
CA ALA A 35 0.95 7.08 -21.51
C ALA A 35 0.54 5.90 -20.61
N LEU A 36 -0.08 6.20 -19.47
CA LEU A 36 -0.63 5.19 -18.56
C LEU A 36 -2.02 4.77 -19.01
N ARG A 37 -2.14 3.62 -19.67
CA ARG A 37 -3.43 3.14 -20.16
C ARG A 37 -4.11 2.24 -19.15
N VAL A 38 -5.21 2.71 -18.55
CA VAL A 38 -5.98 1.85 -17.64
C VAL A 38 -6.76 0.84 -18.48
N VAL A 39 -6.40 -0.43 -18.40
CA VAL A 39 -7.04 -1.51 -19.19
C VAL A 39 -8.14 -2.23 -18.41
N GLY A 40 -8.13 -2.11 -17.08
CA GLY A 40 -9.16 -2.68 -16.23
C GLY A 40 -9.04 -2.29 -14.76
N VAL A 41 -10.11 -2.56 -14.02
CA VAL A 41 -10.23 -2.30 -12.59
C VAL A 41 -11.00 -3.39 -11.88
N CYS A 42 -10.45 -3.90 -10.79
CA CYS A 42 -11.12 -4.84 -9.89
C CYS A 42 -11.62 -4.13 -8.63
N ASP A 43 -12.79 -4.54 -8.16
CA ASP A 43 -13.17 -4.42 -6.75
C ASP A 43 -13.19 -5.81 -6.09
N SER A 44 -13.82 -5.93 -4.92
CA SER A 44 -13.90 -7.19 -4.19
C SER A 44 -14.78 -8.26 -4.86
N ARG A 45 -15.56 -7.92 -5.89
CA ARG A 45 -16.58 -8.83 -6.47
C ARG A 45 -16.51 -8.93 -7.99
N SER A 46 -15.88 -7.97 -8.66
CA SER A 46 -15.92 -7.86 -10.11
C SER A 46 -14.70 -7.19 -10.70
N LEU A 47 -14.43 -7.52 -11.96
CA LEU A 47 -13.48 -6.84 -12.84
C LEU A 47 -14.26 -6.16 -13.95
N LEU A 48 -14.00 -4.87 -14.17
CA LEU A 48 -14.35 -4.17 -15.40
C LEU A 48 -13.08 -4.07 -16.26
N ALA A 49 -13.12 -4.56 -17.50
CA ALA A 49 -11.99 -4.47 -18.42
C ALA A 49 -12.44 -4.05 -19.83
N VAL A 50 -11.55 -3.44 -20.59
CA VAL A 50 -11.82 -3.17 -22.02
C VAL A 50 -11.83 -4.47 -22.83
N ASN A 51 -12.58 -4.49 -23.93
CA ASN A 51 -12.65 -5.65 -24.82
C ASN A 51 -11.32 -5.89 -25.55
N ASP A 52 -10.70 -4.82 -26.06
CA ASP A 52 -9.36 -4.86 -26.67
C ASP A 52 -8.32 -4.29 -25.70
N ILE A 53 -7.78 -5.15 -24.83
CA ILE A 53 -6.76 -4.78 -23.84
C ILE A 53 -5.45 -4.29 -24.46
N VAL A 54 -5.18 -4.65 -25.73
CA VAL A 54 -3.92 -4.34 -26.40
C VAL A 54 -3.92 -2.89 -26.87
N ASN A 55 -5.01 -2.45 -27.50
CA ASN A 55 -5.07 -1.14 -28.14
C ASN A 55 -6.02 -0.13 -27.44
N SER A 56 -6.95 -0.60 -26.60
CA SER A 56 -7.98 0.27 -25.98
C SER A 56 -7.75 0.48 -24.48
N GLU A 57 -8.16 1.64 -23.96
CA GLU A 57 -8.14 1.97 -22.53
C GLU A 57 -9.53 2.39 -22.03
N LEU A 58 -9.75 2.32 -20.72
CA LEU A 58 -10.92 2.93 -20.09
C LEU A 58 -10.83 4.45 -20.26
N LYS A 59 -11.84 5.03 -20.90
CA LYS A 59 -11.91 6.48 -21.16
C LYS A 59 -11.97 7.26 -19.85
N ASP A 60 -11.42 8.47 -19.86
CA ASP A 60 -11.37 9.34 -18.67
C ASP A 60 -12.77 9.63 -18.07
N ASP A 61 -13.81 9.74 -18.90
CA ASP A 61 -15.19 9.92 -18.42
C ASP A 61 -15.71 8.70 -17.66
N LEU A 62 -15.35 7.49 -18.12
CA LEU A 62 -15.68 6.24 -17.44
C LEU A 62 -14.89 6.07 -16.15
N LEU A 63 -13.59 6.46 -16.13
CA LEU A 63 -12.80 6.47 -14.90
C LEU A 63 -13.44 7.37 -13.83
N LYS A 64 -13.91 8.57 -14.21
CA LYS A 64 -14.65 9.47 -13.31
C LYS A 64 -15.98 8.89 -12.85
N GLU A 65 -16.71 8.19 -13.72
CA GLU A 65 -17.96 7.52 -13.37
C GLU A 65 -17.72 6.38 -12.35
N ILE A 66 -16.68 5.58 -12.57
CA ILE A 66 -16.23 4.55 -11.62
C ILE A 66 -15.92 5.17 -10.25
N CYS A 67 -15.19 6.30 -10.22
CA CYS A 67 -14.92 7.02 -8.98
C CYS A 67 -16.22 7.44 -8.26
N LYS A 68 -17.22 7.97 -8.99
CA LYS A 68 -18.51 8.37 -8.43
C LYS A 68 -19.28 7.19 -7.83
N ILE A 69 -19.45 6.10 -8.60
CA ILE A 69 -20.14 4.88 -8.14
C ILE A 69 -19.45 4.29 -6.91
N LYS A 70 -18.12 4.28 -6.90
CA LYS A 70 -17.39 3.77 -5.74
C LYS A 70 -17.48 4.69 -4.54
N SER A 71 -17.56 6.00 -4.74
CA SER A 71 -17.75 6.96 -3.64
C SER A 71 -19.10 6.81 -2.94
N SER A 72 -20.15 6.41 -3.67
CA SER A 72 -21.47 6.10 -3.10
C SER A 72 -21.56 4.71 -2.44
N GLY A 73 -20.46 3.97 -2.37
CA GLY A 73 -20.43 2.61 -1.81
C GLY A 73 -20.97 1.52 -2.73
N SER A 74 -21.26 1.85 -3.99
CA SER A 74 -21.83 0.91 -4.96
C SER A 74 -20.75 0.00 -5.57
N SER A 75 -21.17 -1.18 -6.03
CA SER A 75 -20.31 -2.18 -6.68
C SER A 75 -20.00 -1.80 -8.13
N LEU A 76 -18.86 -2.21 -8.70
CA LEU A 76 -18.61 -2.02 -10.14
C LEU A 76 -19.65 -2.77 -10.98
N SER A 77 -20.22 -3.84 -10.45
CA SER A 77 -21.28 -4.61 -11.08
C SER A 77 -22.58 -3.84 -11.33
N SER A 78 -22.73 -2.61 -10.83
CA SER A 78 -23.87 -1.75 -11.16
C SER A 78 -23.68 -0.96 -12.46
N LEU A 79 -22.46 -0.92 -13.02
CA LEU A 79 -22.23 -0.40 -14.35
C LEU A 79 -22.91 -1.32 -15.36
N MET A 80 -23.63 -0.74 -16.32
CA MET A 80 -24.12 -1.50 -17.47
C MET A 80 -22.95 -1.78 -18.43
N ASP A 81 -23.07 -2.81 -19.27
CA ASP A 81 -22.08 -3.08 -20.33
C ASP A 81 -21.98 -1.87 -21.28
N LEU A 82 -21.01 -1.00 -21.00
CA LEU A 82 -20.70 0.17 -21.79
C LEU A 82 -19.87 -0.29 -22.99
N GLY A 83 -20.53 -0.92 -23.98
CA GLY A 83 -20.11 -1.27 -25.36
C GLY A 83 -18.66 -1.72 -25.65
N GLN A 84 -17.66 -0.95 -25.21
CA GLN A 84 -16.23 -1.21 -25.31
C GLN A 84 -15.63 -1.90 -24.06
N CYS A 85 -16.43 -2.10 -22.99
CA CYS A 85 -16.01 -2.75 -21.75
C CYS A 85 -16.89 -3.95 -21.42
N GLN A 86 -16.33 -4.91 -20.69
CA GLN A 86 -17.00 -6.09 -20.16
C GLN A 86 -16.80 -6.19 -18.65
N ILE A 87 -17.85 -6.66 -17.96
CA ILE A 87 -17.83 -6.93 -16.52
C ILE A 87 -17.77 -8.44 -16.27
N PHE A 88 -16.78 -8.86 -15.51
CA PHE A 88 -16.58 -10.24 -15.07
C PHE A 88 -16.80 -10.32 -13.55
N LYS A 89 -17.43 -11.39 -13.05
CA LYS A 89 -17.77 -11.53 -11.62
C LYS A 89 -16.97 -12.65 -10.95
N ASP A 90 -16.71 -12.48 -9.66
CA ASP A 90 -16.16 -13.50 -8.75
C ASP A 90 -14.94 -14.26 -9.33
N SER A 91 -15.07 -15.58 -9.50
CA SER A 91 -13.99 -16.44 -10.00
C SER A 91 -13.58 -16.13 -11.45
N GLU A 92 -14.53 -15.68 -12.27
CA GLU A 92 -14.27 -15.28 -13.65
C GLU A 92 -13.42 -14.01 -13.69
N ALA A 93 -13.64 -13.07 -12.77
CA ALA A 93 -12.83 -11.86 -12.65
C ALA A 93 -11.36 -12.21 -12.42
N ARG A 94 -11.07 -13.10 -11.45
CA ARG A 94 -9.70 -13.52 -11.14
C ARG A 94 -9.03 -14.20 -12.33
N LYS A 95 -9.75 -15.12 -13.00
CA LYS A 95 -9.24 -15.80 -14.20
C LYS A 95 -8.90 -14.79 -15.30
N LYS A 96 -9.79 -13.81 -15.52
CA LYS A 96 -9.58 -12.79 -16.54
C LYS A 96 -8.39 -11.88 -16.23
N VAL A 97 -8.13 -11.53 -14.97
CA VAL A 97 -6.90 -10.79 -14.62
C VAL A 97 -5.65 -11.58 -15.02
N ILE A 98 -5.62 -12.88 -14.78
CA ILE A 98 -4.51 -13.75 -15.18
C ILE A 98 -4.38 -13.84 -16.71
N ASP A 99 -5.50 -13.94 -17.43
CA ASP A 99 -5.49 -13.92 -18.89
C ASP A 99 -4.89 -12.61 -19.42
N ILE A 100 -5.29 -11.46 -18.87
CA ILE A 100 -4.73 -10.13 -19.21
C ILE A 100 -3.23 -10.09 -18.89
N ALA A 101 -2.83 -10.58 -17.71
CA ALA A 101 -1.43 -10.66 -17.31
C ALA A 101 -0.59 -11.53 -18.24
N SER A 102 -1.14 -12.66 -18.71
CA SER A 102 -0.44 -13.56 -19.63
C SER A 102 -0.18 -12.93 -21.00
N LEU A 103 -1.10 -12.09 -21.47
CA LEU A 103 -1.02 -11.42 -22.76
C LEU A 103 -0.09 -10.18 -22.72
N LEU A 104 -0.19 -9.38 -21.65
CA LEU A 104 0.46 -8.07 -21.57
C LEU A 104 1.74 -8.04 -20.72
N GLY A 105 1.92 -9.02 -19.81
CA GLY A 105 3.01 -9.03 -18.83
C GLY A 105 4.38 -8.94 -19.48
N ARG A 106 4.82 -9.99 -20.19
CA ARG A 106 6.15 -10.01 -20.85
C ARG A 106 6.28 -9.09 -22.07
N SER A 107 5.17 -8.80 -22.75
CA SER A 107 5.17 -8.05 -24.01
C SER A 107 5.28 -6.54 -23.78
N THR A 108 4.52 -6.00 -22.83
CA THR A 108 4.39 -4.56 -22.60
C THR A 108 4.81 -4.12 -21.20
N GLY A 109 4.97 -5.06 -20.26
CA GLY A 109 5.21 -4.75 -18.85
C GLY A 109 3.95 -4.27 -18.15
N LEU A 110 2.85 -5.06 -18.22
CA LEU A 110 1.60 -4.75 -17.51
C LEU A 110 1.87 -4.41 -16.05
N VAL A 111 1.32 -3.28 -15.59
CA VAL A 111 1.36 -2.89 -14.19
C VAL A 111 0.12 -3.40 -13.47
N LEU A 112 0.30 -4.27 -12.49
CA LEU A 112 -0.72 -4.63 -11.51
C LEU A 112 -0.59 -3.70 -10.31
N ALA A 113 -1.52 -2.75 -10.18
CA ALA A 113 -1.54 -1.79 -9.07
C ALA A 113 -2.49 -2.28 -7.97
N ASP A 114 -1.98 -2.85 -6.88
CA ASP A 114 -2.77 -3.29 -5.74
C ASP A 114 -3.01 -2.13 -4.75
N CYS A 115 -4.18 -1.54 -4.89
CA CYS A 115 -4.75 -0.54 -4.00
C CYS A 115 -5.87 -1.12 -3.12
N SER A 116 -5.93 -2.45 -2.98
CA SER A 116 -6.85 -3.13 -2.09
C SER A 116 -6.34 -3.12 -0.63
N ALA A 117 -7.17 -3.63 0.27
CA ALA A 117 -6.80 -3.90 1.66
C ALA A 117 -6.95 -5.39 1.99
N SER A 118 -6.80 -6.28 1.00
CA SER A 118 -7.03 -7.74 1.15
C SER A 118 -5.72 -8.53 1.09
N SER A 119 -5.65 -9.64 1.83
CA SER A 119 -4.56 -10.63 1.69
C SER A 119 -4.82 -11.61 0.54
N GLU A 120 -6.01 -11.61 -0.04
CA GLU A 120 -6.39 -12.53 -1.13
C GLU A 120 -5.68 -12.20 -2.46
N THR A 121 -5.08 -11.01 -2.57
CA THR A 121 -4.34 -10.59 -3.76
C THR A 121 -2.96 -11.25 -3.87
N VAL A 122 -2.42 -11.82 -2.79
CA VAL A 122 -1.04 -12.35 -2.75
C VAL A 122 -0.78 -13.37 -3.85
N GLU A 123 -1.64 -14.38 -3.98
CA GLU A 123 -1.47 -15.42 -5.00
C GLU A 123 -1.62 -14.87 -6.42
N LEU A 124 -2.52 -13.90 -6.63
CA LEU A 124 -2.68 -13.22 -7.91
C LEU A 124 -1.42 -12.43 -8.29
N LEU A 125 -0.84 -11.71 -7.34
CA LEU A 125 0.39 -10.92 -7.54
C LEU A 125 1.60 -11.82 -7.85
N LYS A 126 1.74 -12.95 -7.14
CA LYS A 126 2.80 -13.94 -7.41
C LYS A 126 2.71 -14.49 -8.83
N GLN A 127 1.51 -14.86 -9.28
CA GLN A 127 1.28 -15.31 -10.66
C GLN A 127 1.58 -14.19 -11.67
N GLY A 128 1.20 -12.95 -11.36
CA GLY A 128 1.53 -11.78 -12.18
C GLY A 128 3.04 -11.62 -12.39
N ILE A 129 3.84 -11.80 -11.35
CA ILE A 129 5.32 -11.78 -11.44
C ILE A 129 5.83 -12.88 -12.37
N ASP A 130 5.33 -14.11 -12.25
CA ASP A 130 5.73 -15.22 -13.12
C ASP A 130 5.39 -14.98 -14.61
N LEU A 131 4.35 -14.18 -14.85
CA LEU A 131 3.91 -13.71 -16.17
C LEU A 131 4.63 -12.43 -16.63
N GLY A 132 5.60 -11.92 -15.88
CA GLY A 132 6.41 -10.75 -16.25
C GLY A 132 5.74 -9.40 -16.01
N CYS A 133 4.68 -9.35 -15.20
CA CYS A 133 4.05 -8.09 -14.82
C CYS A 133 4.93 -7.28 -13.86
N CYS A 134 4.76 -5.96 -13.89
CA CYS A 134 5.27 -5.07 -12.86
C CYS A 134 4.21 -4.90 -11.77
N ILE A 135 4.62 -4.84 -10.51
CA ILE A 135 3.76 -4.77 -9.34
C ILE A 135 3.91 -3.40 -8.68
N VAL A 136 2.79 -2.74 -8.39
CA VAL A 136 2.77 -1.50 -7.60
C VAL A 136 1.82 -1.71 -6.41
N LEU A 137 2.31 -1.55 -5.19
CA LEU A 137 1.54 -1.83 -3.98
C LEU A 137 1.30 -0.55 -3.17
N ALA A 138 0.03 -0.29 -2.86
CA ALA A 138 -0.37 0.48 -1.68
C ALA A 138 -0.87 -0.45 -0.55
N ASN A 139 -1.21 -1.69 -0.90
CA ASN A 139 -1.58 -2.74 0.03
C ASN A 139 -0.35 -3.25 0.81
N LYS A 140 -0.40 -3.13 2.14
CA LYS A 140 0.66 -3.63 3.04
C LYS A 140 0.59 -5.14 3.25
N LYS A 141 -0.60 -5.74 3.16
CA LYS A 141 -0.82 -7.15 3.56
C LYS A 141 0.10 -8.13 2.82
N PRO A 142 0.32 -8.01 1.50
CA PRO A 142 1.25 -8.89 0.77
C PRO A 142 2.71 -8.81 1.25
N LEU A 143 3.15 -7.66 1.78
CA LEU A 143 4.52 -7.48 2.25
C LEU A 143 4.71 -7.94 3.70
N THR A 144 3.61 -8.07 4.44
CA THR A 144 3.59 -8.45 5.86
C THR A 144 3.08 -9.86 6.10
N SER A 145 2.82 -10.62 5.03
CA SER A 145 2.37 -12.00 5.10
C SER A 145 3.56 -12.94 5.31
N LYS A 146 3.53 -14.16 4.75
CA LYS A 146 4.63 -15.12 4.92
C LYS A 146 5.92 -14.59 4.30
N ILE A 147 7.05 -15.01 4.86
CA ILE A 147 8.35 -14.52 4.42
C ILE A 147 8.67 -14.94 2.98
N GLU A 148 8.21 -16.13 2.57
CA GLU A 148 8.37 -16.63 1.20
C GLU A 148 7.58 -15.80 0.19
N GLU A 149 6.44 -15.25 0.61
CA GLU A 149 5.61 -14.37 -0.22
C GLU A 149 6.30 -13.01 -0.39
N PHE A 150 6.83 -12.45 0.70
CA PHE A 150 7.65 -11.25 0.65
C PHE A 150 8.87 -11.43 -0.27
N ASP A 151 9.62 -12.53 -0.13
CA ASP A 151 10.78 -12.83 -0.96
C ASP A 151 10.40 -12.97 -2.44
N LYS A 152 9.28 -13.63 -2.74
CA LYS A 152 8.79 -13.75 -4.11
C LYS A 152 8.45 -12.38 -4.69
N LEU A 153 7.72 -11.55 -3.94
CA LEU A 153 7.32 -10.20 -4.36
C LEU A 153 8.53 -9.27 -4.56
N THR A 154 9.56 -9.40 -3.72
CA THR A 154 10.75 -8.54 -3.73
C THR A 154 11.95 -9.14 -4.47
N SER A 155 11.75 -10.25 -5.17
CA SER A 155 12.80 -10.95 -5.93
C SER A 155 13.47 -10.10 -7.02
N ASP A 156 12.74 -9.15 -7.61
CA ASP A 156 13.31 -8.14 -8.51
C ASP A 156 12.75 -6.74 -8.20
N PHE A 157 13.55 -5.94 -7.48
CA PHE A 157 13.23 -4.55 -7.15
C PHE A 157 13.04 -3.64 -8.38
N ARG A 158 13.37 -4.06 -9.61
CA ARG A 158 13.04 -3.29 -10.83
C ARG A 158 11.57 -3.41 -11.20
N HIS A 159 10.93 -4.54 -10.87
CA HIS A 159 9.56 -4.84 -11.23
C HIS A 159 8.54 -4.62 -10.10
N ILE A 160 8.98 -4.23 -8.89
CA ILE A 160 8.07 -3.93 -7.78
C ILE A 160 8.28 -2.50 -7.24
N ARG A 161 7.19 -1.78 -6.95
CA ARG A 161 7.20 -0.53 -6.18
C ARG A 161 6.18 -0.60 -5.06
N PHE A 162 6.53 -0.16 -3.87
CA PHE A 162 5.63 -0.21 -2.71
C PHE A 162 5.80 1.01 -1.78
N GLU A 163 6.20 2.14 -2.35
CA GLU A 163 6.48 3.38 -1.60
C GLU A 163 5.31 3.80 -0.71
N SER A 164 4.08 3.76 -1.23
CA SER A 164 2.88 4.19 -0.49
C SER A 164 2.50 3.29 0.68
N THR A 165 3.16 2.13 0.86
CA THR A 165 2.91 1.25 2.00
C THR A 165 3.49 1.79 3.30
N VAL A 166 4.55 2.61 3.26
CA VAL A 166 5.20 3.22 4.43
C VAL A 166 5.50 4.69 4.17
N GLY A 167 5.03 5.59 5.03
CA GLY A 167 5.26 7.03 4.87
C GLY A 167 4.29 7.74 3.92
N ALA A 168 3.29 7.04 3.39
CA ALA A 168 2.26 7.56 2.50
C ALA A 168 2.84 8.23 1.23
N GLY A 169 3.02 9.55 1.24
CA GLY A 169 3.65 10.30 0.13
C GLY A 169 5.15 10.57 0.33
N LEU A 170 5.70 10.24 1.49
CA LEU A 170 7.12 10.44 1.79
C LEU A 170 7.97 9.34 1.14
N PRO A 171 9.16 9.66 0.62
CA PRO A 171 10.03 8.70 -0.07
C PRO A 171 10.83 7.83 0.91
N VAL A 172 10.17 7.14 1.84
CA VAL A 172 10.81 6.32 2.89
C VAL A 172 11.50 5.10 2.30
N ILE A 173 10.80 4.31 1.48
CA ILE A 173 11.32 3.08 0.89
C ILE A 173 12.44 3.41 -0.10
N ALA A 174 12.25 4.41 -0.95
CA ALA A 174 13.28 4.89 -1.86
C ALA A 174 14.55 5.37 -1.13
N SER A 175 14.40 6.12 -0.03
CA SER A 175 15.55 6.61 0.75
C SER A 175 16.33 5.46 1.37
N ILE A 176 15.65 4.49 1.99
CA ILE A 176 16.30 3.31 2.59
C ILE A 176 16.99 2.48 1.51
N THR A 177 16.31 2.20 0.40
CA THR A 177 16.87 1.41 -0.70
C THR A 177 18.11 2.08 -1.29
N ARG A 178 18.12 3.42 -1.37
CA ARG A 178 19.28 4.19 -1.84
C ARG A 178 20.48 4.06 -0.91
N VAL A 179 20.28 4.17 0.40
CA VAL A 179 21.34 3.98 1.42
C VAL A 179 21.86 2.54 1.40
N LEU A 180 20.98 1.55 1.32
CA LEU A 180 21.40 0.15 1.19
C LEU A 180 22.20 -0.09 -0.10
N SER A 181 21.81 0.57 -1.20
CA SER A 181 22.50 0.45 -2.49
C SER A 181 23.86 1.15 -2.51
N SER A 182 24.12 2.15 -1.66
CA SER A 182 25.46 2.74 -1.49
C SER A 182 26.39 1.86 -0.66
N GLY A 183 25.87 0.83 0.00
CA GLY A 183 26.64 -0.05 0.89
C GLY A 183 26.72 0.46 2.33
N ASP A 184 26.03 1.56 2.66
CA ASP A 184 26.03 2.12 3.99
C ASP A 184 25.12 1.31 4.93
N PRO A 185 25.60 0.92 6.12
CA PRO A 185 24.79 0.21 7.09
C PRO A 185 23.77 1.16 7.73
N ILE A 186 22.52 0.70 7.85
CA ILE A 186 21.48 1.41 8.59
C ILE A 186 21.42 0.83 10.01
N CYS A 187 21.91 1.60 10.99
CA CYS A 187 21.96 1.17 12.38
C CYS A 187 20.60 1.25 13.09
N ARG A 188 19.76 2.23 12.73
CA ARG A 188 18.49 2.50 13.42
C ARG A 188 17.52 3.28 12.53
N ILE A 189 16.25 2.95 12.64
CA ILE A 189 15.15 3.79 12.13
C ILE A 189 14.26 4.21 13.30
N ILE A 190 14.07 5.52 13.44
CA ILE A 190 13.15 6.14 14.40
C ILE A 190 12.16 6.98 13.60
N GLY A 191 10.87 6.85 13.86
CA GLY A 191 9.86 7.69 13.22
C GLY A 191 8.45 7.46 13.74
N SER A 192 7.59 8.45 13.51
CA SER A 192 6.15 8.33 13.70
C SER A 192 5.51 7.78 12.41
N LEU A 193 5.02 6.55 12.47
CA LEU A 193 4.49 5.84 11.30
C LEU A 193 2.95 5.95 11.17
N SER A 194 2.27 6.64 12.09
CA SER A 194 0.81 6.84 12.04
C SER A 194 0.46 8.31 12.32
N GLY A 195 -0.27 8.92 11.38
CA GLY A 195 -0.73 10.30 11.52
C GLY A 195 -1.76 10.46 12.63
N THR A 196 -2.70 9.51 12.74
CA THR A 196 -3.73 9.49 13.79
C THR A 196 -3.11 9.38 15.18
N LEU A 197 -2.15 8.47 15.35
CA LEU A 197 -1.42 8.32 16.61
C LEU A 197 -0.56 9.54 16.91
N GLY A 198 0.14 10.08 15.90
CA GLY A 198 0.90 11.31 16.06
C GLY A 198 0.04 12.46 16.56
N TYR A 199 -1.12 12.69 15.94
CA TYR A 199 -2.08 13.70 16.37
C TYR A 199 -2.55 13.48 17.80
N VAL A 200 -3.02 12.27 18.11
CA VAL A 200 -3.55 11.95 19.45
C VAL A 200 -2.48 12.16 20.52
N MET A 201 -1.23 11.74 20.27
CA MET A 201 -0.14 11.91 21.24
C MET A 201 0.24 13.37 21.43
N SER A 202 0.36 14.15 20.35
CA SER A 202 0.65 15.59 20.47
C SER A 202 -0.42 16.33 21.28
N GLU A 203 -1.69 15.99 21.08
CA GLU A 203 -2.80 16.60 21.83
C GLU A 203 -2.82 16.17 23.31
N LEU A 204 -2.39 14.95 23.62
CA LEU A 204 -2.22 14.47 25.00
C LEU A 204 -1.03 15.15 25.69
N GLU A 205 0.08 15.36 24.98
CA GLU A 205 1.24 16.11 25.46
C GLU A 205 0.86 17.56 25.83
N ASP A 206 -0.09 18.14 25.09
CA ASP A 206 -0.71 19.44 25.41
C ASP A 206 -1.68 19.40 26.61
N GLY A 207 -1.79 18.26 27.31
CA GLY A 207 -2.59 18.09 28.51
C GLY A 207 -4.08 17.86 28.28
N LYS A 208 -4.51 17.58 27.03
CA LYS A 208 -5.92 17.32 26.73
C LYS A 208 -6.31 15.90 27.18
N VAL A 209 -7.59 15.72 27.52
CA VAL A 209 -8.11 14.43 27.96
C VAL A 209 -8.24 13.47 26.78
N PHE A 210 -7.72 12.25 26.90
CA PHE A 210 -7.74 11.23 25.84
C PHE A 210 -9.10 11.03 25.17
N SER A 211 -10.16 10.90 25.97
CA SER A 211 -11.52 10.68 25.44
C SER A 211 -12.04 11.85 24.60
N PHE A 212 -11.59 13.08 24.89
CA PHE A 212 -11.90 14.26 24.09
C PHE A 212 -11.10 14.25 22.78
N VAL A 213 -9.79 14.00 22.86
CA VAL A 213 -8.90 13.98 21.70
C VAL A 213 -9.32 12.91 20.68
N VAL A 214 -9.69 11.71 21.13
CA VAL A 214 -10.16 10.65 20.21
C VAL A 214 -11.48 11.02 19.53
N LYS A 215 -12.42 11.65 20.25
CA LYS A 215 -13.67 12.16 19.66
C LYS A 215 -13.39 13.24 18.63
N GLU A 216 -12.44 14.13 18.93
CA GLU A 216 -12.05 15.21 18.03
C GLU A 216 -11.33 14.69 16.78
N ALA A 217 -10.39 13.75 16.93
CA ALA A 217 -9.74 13.07 15.83
C ALA A 217 -10.76 12.40 14.89
N LYS A 218 -11.79 11.76 15.46
CA LYS A 218 -12.90 11.19 14.67
C LYS A 218 -13.72 12.27 13.96
N ARG A 219 -14.01 13.39 14.63
CA ARG A 219 -14.75 14.53 14.04
C ARG A 219 -13.99 15.17 12.88
N LEU A 220 -12.67 15.27 12.99
CA LEU A 220 -11.77 15.79 11.95
C LEU A 220 -11.50 14.78 10.82
N GLY A 221 -11.96 13.53 10.96
CA GLY A 221 -11.74 12.48 9.97
C GLY A 221 -10.32 11.90 9.98
N TYR A 222 -9.59 12.02 11.09
CA TYR A 222 -8.27 11.39 11.27
C TYR A 222 -8.35 9.91 11.65
N THR A 223 -9.49 9.43 12.12
CA THR A 223 -9.70 8.01 12.42
C THR A 223 -10.61 7.37 11.39
N GLU A 224 -10.50 6.06 11.25
CA GLU A 224 -11.54 5.21 10.67
C GLU A 224 -12.86 5.30 11.49
N PRO A 225 -13.99 4.77 10.97
CA PRO A 225 -15.25 4.76 11.70
C PRO A 225 -15.15 4.17 13.11
N ASP A 226 -14.28 3.17 13.29
CA ASP A 226 -13.84 2.65 14.58
C ASP A 226 -12.40 3.10 14.89
N PRO A 227 -12.19 4.03 15.85
CA PRO A 227 -10.86 4.51 16.20
C PRO A 227 -9.88 3.43 16.68
N ARG A 228 -10.38 2.27 17.12
CA ARG A 228 -9.52 1.16 17.56
C ARG A 228 -8.64 0.63 16.44
N ASP A 229 -9.06 0.75 15.19
CA ASP A 229 -8.31 0.26 14.04
C ASP A 229 -7.00 1.06 13.84
N ASP A 230 -7.02 2.37 14.11
CA ASP A 230 -5.85 3.24 14.07
C ASP A 230 -5.03 3.20 15.36
N LEU A 231 -5.73 3.19 16.51
CA LEU A 231 -5.11 3.25 17.83
C LEU A 231 -4.52 1.90 18.27
N GLY A 232 -4.96 0.80 17.67
CA GLY A 232 -4.50 -0.55 17.98
C GLY A 232 -3.06 -0.86 17.54
N GLY A 233 -2.37 0.09 16.88
CA GLY A 233 -0.95 -0.04 16.52
C GLY A 233 -0.65 -1.04 15.39
N MET A 234 -1.62 -1.82 14.94
CA MET A 234 -1.42 -2.84 13.89
C MET A 234 -0.94 -2.25 12.56
N ASP A 235 -1.37 -1.05 12.18
CA ASP A 235 -0.86 -0.37 10.99
C ASP A 235 0.63 0.02 11.15
N VAL A 236 1.00 0.51 12.34
CA VAL A 236 2.41 0.81 12.69
C VAL A 236 3.25 -0.46 12.66
N ALA A 237 2.76 -1.56 13.25
CA ALA A 237 3.44 -2.86 13.22
C ALA A 237 3.64 -3.38 11.80
N ARG A 238 2.67 -3.21 10.89
CA ARG A 238 2.83 -3.58 9.48
C ARG A 238 3.90 -2.75 8.79
N LYS A 239 3.89 -1.43 8.96
CA LYS A 239 4.89 -0.53 8.37
C LYS A 239 6.29 -0.87 8.88
N ALA A 240 6.41 -1.09 10.19
CA ALA A 240 7.61 -1.57 10.83
C ALA A 240 8.13 -2.89 10.25
N LEU A 241 7.25 -3.88 10.07
CA LEU A 241 7.60 -5.18 9.49
C LEU A 241 8.17 -5.03 8.08
N ILE A 242 7.54 -4.18 7.25
CA ILE A 242 8.02 -3.88 5.89
C ILE A 242 9.43 -3.30 5.94
N LEU A 243 9.68 -2.32 6.81
CA LEU A 243 11.00 -1.71 6.96
C LEU A 243 12.04 -2.71 7.46
N ALA A 244 11.72 -3.52 8.48
CA ALA A 244 12.63 -4.53 9.01
C ALA A 244 13.02 -5.56 7.94
N ARG A 245 12.03 -6.06 7.18
CA ARG A 245 12.27 -7.00 6.07
C ARG A 245 13.09 -6.37 4.95
N LEU A 246 12.85 -5.09 4.61
CA LEU A 246 13.65 -4.35 3.64
C LEU A 246 15.12 -4.24 4.05
N LEU A 247 15.40 -4.17 5.35
CA LEU A 247 16.74 -4.14 5.92
C LEU A 247 17.36 -5.55 6.09
N GLY A 248 16.74 -6.57 5.50
CA GLY A 248 17.23 -7.95 5.52
C GLY A 248 16.93 -8.74 6.80
N GLN A 249 16.02 -8.26 7.65
CA GLN A 249 15.57 -9.02 8.82
C GLN A 249 14.55 -10.08 8.42
N ARG A 250 14.74 -11.30 8.94
CA ARG A 250 13.88 -12.45 8.68
C ARG A 250 12.89 -12.66 9.84
N ILE A 251 11.94 -11.74 9.99
CA ILE A 251 10.98 -11.70 11.10
C ILE A 251 9.53 -11.75 10.59
N ASN A 252 8.63 -12.20 11.48
CA ASN A 252 7.18 -12.25 11.28
C ASN A 252 6.45 -11.24 12.15
N SER A 253 5.13 -11.14 11.99
CA SER A 253 4.28 -10.22 12.76
C SER A 253 4.37 -10.43 14.27
N GLU A 254 4.52 -11.69 14.70
CA GLU A 254 4.56 -12.07 16.11
C GLU A 254 5.83 -11.61 16.81
N ASP A 255 6.90 -11.36 16.05
CA ASP A 255 8.18 -10.89 16.57
C ASP A 255 8.17 -9.38 16.89
N ILE A 256 7.16 -8.65 16.40
CA ILE A 256 7.04 -7.21 16.63
C ILE A 256 6.44 -6.97 18.01
N LYS A 257 7.29 -6.53 18.94
CA LYS A 257 6.88 -6.08 20.26
C LYS A 257 6.26 -4.69 20.17
N MET A 258 4.96 -4.60 20.38
CA MET A 258 4.25 -3.32 20.56
C MET A 258 4.18 -3.02 22.06
N THR A 259 4.78 -1.92 22.50
CA THR A 259 4.63 -1.43 23.89
C THR A 259 3.66 -0.26 23.88
N SER A 260 2.60 -0.36 24.69
CA SER A 260 1.50 0.63 24.71
C SER A 260 1.91 2.01 25.26
N SER A 261 3.08 2.12 25.88
CA SER A 261 3.45 3.25 26.74
C SER A 261 4.25 4.35 26.03
N THR A 262 4.72 4.11 24.81
CA THR A 262 5.46 5.09 24.00
C THR A 262 5.41 4.63 22.55
N MET A 263 4.56 5.25 21.74
CA MET A 263 4.39 4.88 20.32
C MET A 263 5.48 5.50 19.43
N VAL A 264 6.70 5.64 19.94
CA VAL A 264 7.90 5.88 19.15
C VAL A 264 8.40 4.51 18.68
N PHE A 265 8.23 4.22 17.39
CA PHE A 265 8.73 2.98 16.84
C PHE A 265 10.26 3.01 16.83
N HIS A 266 10.87 2.16 17.66
CA HIS A 266 12.30 1.87 17.61
C HIS A 266 12.49 0.56 16.86
N CYS A 267 12.84 0.65 15.57
CA CYS A 267 13.39 -0.51 14.87
C CYS A 267 14.85 -0.65 15.29
N LEU A 268 15.12 -1.43 16.34
CA LEU A 268 16.48 -1.89 16.58
C LEU A 268 16.75 -3.07 15.66
N ILE A 269 17.71 -2.89 14.75
CA ILE A 269 18.34 -4.01 14.07
C ILE A 269 19.41 -4.56 15.01
N GLU A 270 19.08 -5.60 15.76
CA GLU A 270 20.07 -6.42 16.47
C GLU A 270 20.80 -7.32 15.46
N LYS A 271 21.62 -6.72 14.60
CA LYS A 271 22.60 -7.43 13.77
C LYS A 271 23.93 -6.68 13.76
N LEU A 272 24.45 -6.38 14.96
CA LEU A 272 25.87 -6.10 15.17
C LEU A 272 26.24 -6.37 16.64
N GLU A 273 26.72 -7.59 16.82
CA GLU A 273 27.64 -8.09 17.84
C GLU A 273 27.28 -7.98 19.34
N ARG A 274 27.39 -9.15 19.98
CA ARG A 274 27.61 -9.37 21.43
C ARG A 274 28.74 -8.47 21.95
N LYS A 275 28.49 -7.18 22.22
CA LYS A 275 29.39 -6.32 23.03
C LYS A 275 28.85 -4.97 23.51
N LEU A 276 27.56 -4.67 23.35
CA LEU A 276 26.94 -3.49 23.96
C LEU A 276 25.76 -3.90 24.86
N GLN A 277 26.14 -4.53 25.97
CA GLN A 277 25.31 -4.66 27.16
C GLN A 277 25.09 -3.25 27.76
N TRP A 278 23.82 -2.88 27.99
CA TRP A 278 23.39 -1.89 29.00
C TRP A 278 23.64 -0.39 28.81
N LEU A 279 23.22 0.23 27.70
CA LEU A 279 22.96 1.68 27.74
C LEU A 279 21.68 2.07 26.99
N LEU A 280 20.83 2.83 27.68
CA LEU A 280 19.55 3.43 27.26
C LEU A 280 18.25 2.65 27.60
N LEU A 281 18.16 2.15 28.84
CA LEU A 281 16.90 2.07 29.59
C LEU A 281 16.95 3.08 30.74
N LYS A 282 16.82 4.36 30.41
CA LYS A 282 16.46 5.43 31.36
C LYS A 282 15.71 6.52 30.59
N GLU A 283 14.49 6.22 30.19
CA GLU A 283 13.50 7.27 29.91
C GLU A 283 12.20 6.93 30.65
N MET A 284 11.92 7.80 31.62
CA MET A 284 10.60 8.21 32.10
C MET A 284 9.64 7.09 32.53
N SER A 285 9.89 6.59 33.74
CA SER A 285 8.84 6.15 34.65
C SER A 285 7.93 7.34 34.97
N TYR A 286 6.73 7.39 34.37
CA TYR A 286 5.61 8.07 35.00
C TYR A 286 5.11 7.17 36.13
N ASP A 287 5.34 7.62 37.36
CA ASP A 287 4.69 7.08 38.56
C ASP A 287 3.17 7.24 38.39
N MET A 288 2.49 6.14 38.08
CA MET A 288 1.09 5.98 38.50
C MET A 288 1.10 5.61 39.98
N CYS A 289 1.09 6.61 40.84
CA CYS A 289 0.56 6.49 42.19
C CYS A 289 -0.36 7.69 42.48
N VAL A 290 -1.61 7.32 42.79
CA VAL A 290 -2.76 8.11 43.29
C VAL A 290 -3.62 8.78 42.22
#